data_AF-S9W926-F1
#
_entry.id   AF-S9W926-F1
#
_cell.length_a   1.000
_cell.length_b   1.000
_cell.length_c   1.000
_cell.angle_alpha   90.00
_cell.angle_beta   90.00
_cell.angle_gamma   90.00
#
_symmetry.space_group_name_H-M   'P 1'
#
loop_
_entity.id
_entity.type
_entity.pdbx_description
1 polymer ?
#
loop_
_entity_poly.entity_id
_entity_poly.type
_entity_poly.pdbx_seq_one_letter_code
_entity_poly.pdbx_strand_id
1 'polypeptide(L)'
;MSRNTKEFNQKADLFSKQYETEKTNLEKCLESKINDDINFVCQKQRSEYLKGIAFIFCKKEYDAAVSCQQKAKEKWASDCFKENVSFGQCTDSVLKKMYVYNLEKNKKNPAAN
;
A
#
# COMPACT_ATOMS: atom_id res chain seq x y z
N MET A 1 7.79 -1.57 -23.26
CA MET A 1 7.95 -2.71 -22.32
C MET A 1 7.57 -2.20 -20.93
N SER A 2 6.82 -2.98 -20.14
CA SER A 2 6.45 -2.56 -18.77
C SER A 2 7.70 -2.34 -17.94
N ARG A 3 7.78 -1.25 -17.18
CA ARG A 3 8.91 -1.00 -16.26
C ARG A 3 8.92 -1.96 -15.08
N ASN A 4 7.79 -2.62 -14.81
CA ASN A 4 7.64 -3.61 -13.75
C ASN A 4 7.89 -5.04 -14.28
N THR A 5 8.27 -5.94 -13.37
CA THR A 5 8.39 -7.36 -13.70
C THR A 5 7.01 -7.97 -13.95
N LYS A 6 6.95 -9.07 -14.73
CA LYS A 6 5.69 -9.79 -14.99
C LYS A 6 5.04 -10.28 -13.68
N GLU A 7 5.86 -10.77 -12.74
CA GLU A 7 5.39 -11.22 -11.43
C GLU A 7 4.78 -10.07 -10.61
N PHE A 8 5.40 -8.89 -10.62
CA PHE A 8 4.84 -7.72 -9.96
C PHE A 8 3.49 -7.34 -10.57
N ASN A 9 3.38 -7.33 -11.90
CA ASN A 9 2.13 -6.98 -12.58
C ASN A 9 1.00 -7.98 -12.29
N GLN A 10 1.30 -9.28 -12.18
CA GLN A 10 0.31 -10.28 -11.78
C GLN A 10 -0.20 -10.06 -10.35
N LYS A 11 0.71 -9.77 -9.40
CA LYS A 11 0.35 -9.41 -8.03
C LYS A 11 -0.45 -8.10 -7.99
N ALA A 12 -0.07 -7.12 -8.80
CA ALA A 12 -0.80 -5.86 -8.94
C ALA A 12 -2.20 -6.05 -9.52
N ASP A 13 -2.38 -6.92 -10.53
CA ASP A 13 -3.70 -7.26 -11.07
C ASP A 13 -4.60 -7.90 -10.01
N LEU A 14 -4.08 -8.84 -9.21
CA LEU A 14 -4.82 -9.47 -8.12
C LEU A 14 -5.15 -8.45 -7.03
N PHE A 15 -4.18 -7.64 -6.62
CA PHE A 15 -4.36 -6.60 -5.61
C PHE A 15 -5.40 -5.57 -6.06
N SER A 16 -5.32 -5.05 -7.29
CA SER A 16 -6.29 -4.11 -7.81
C SER A 16 -7.70 -4.69 -7.83
N LYS A 17 -7.89 -5.95 -8.19
CA LYS A 17 -9.22 -6.60 -8.17
C LYS A 17 -9.74 -6.79 -6.74
N GLN A 18 -8.88 -7.23 -5.83
CA GLN A 18 -9.27 -7.57 -4.46
C GLN A 18 -9.56 -6.32 -3.62
N TYR A 19 -8.83 -5.23 -3.85
CA TYR A 19 -8.91 -3.99 -3.07
C TYR A 19 -9.58 -2.84 -3.84
N GLU A 20 -10.29 -3.13 -4.93
CA GLU A 20 -10.96 -2.10 -5.75
C GLU A 20 -12.00 -1.34 -4.92
N THR A 21 -12.75 -2.02 -4.05
CA THR A 21 -13.77 -1.38 -3.21
C THR A 21 -13.14 -0.45 -2.17
N GLU A 22 -12.06 -0.87 -1.52
CA GLU A 22 -11.30 -0.05 -0.57
C GLU A 22 -10.69 1.16 -1.26
N LYS A 23 -10.16 0.98 -2.47
CA LYS A 23 -9.63 2.06 -3.31
C LYS A 23 -10.71 3.06 -3.67
N THR A 24 -11.85 2.63 -4.23
CA THR A 24 -12.97 3.52 -4.58
C THR A 24 -13.53 4.24 -3.36
N ASN A 25 -13.65 3.55 -2.22
CA ASN A 25 -14.11 4.17 -0.98
C ASN A 25 -13.11 5.20 -0.45
N LEU A 26 -11.80 4.92 -0.58
CA LEU A 26 -10.75 5.87 -0.24
C LEU A 26 -10.79 7.08 -1.18
N GLU A 27 -10.90 6.89 -2.49
CA GLU A 27 -11.01 7.97 -3.48
C GLU A 27 -12.22 8.86 -3.20
N LYS A 28 -13.41 8.29 -3.01
CA LYS A 28 -14.62 9.03 -2.62
C LYS A 28 -14.46 9.79 -1.30
N CYS A 29 -13.79 9.18 -0.32
CA CYS A 29 -13.52 9.82 0.97
C CYS A 29 -12.58 11.02 0.81
N LEU A 30 -11.54 10.90 -0.02
CA LEU A 30 -10.60 11.98 -0.31
C LEU A 30 -11.26 13.13 -1.08
N GLU A 31 -12.08 12.81 -2.10
CA GLU A 31 -12.77 13.81 -2.93
C GLU A 31 -13.82 14.61 -2.15
N SER A 32 -14.56 13.96 -1.26
CA SER A 32 -15.63 14.61 -0.49
C SER A 32 -15.13 15.52 0.64
N LYS A 33 -13.82 15.53 0.94
CA LYS A 33 -13.28 16.09 2.18
C LYS A 33 -12.00 16.91 2.03
N ILE A 34 -11.81 17.55 0.87
CA ILE A 34 -10.63 18.37 0.52
C ILE A 34 -10.22 19.42 1.59
N ASN A 35 -11.14 19.87 2.46
CA ASN A 35 -10.90 20.90 3.49
C ASN A 35 -10.99 20.43 4.96
N ASP A 36 -11.31 19.16 5.22
CA ASP A 36 -11.34 18.60 6.58
C ASP A 36 -10.01 17.88 6.89
N ASP A 37 -9.76 17.47 8.14
CA ASP A 37 -8.58 16.67 8.50
C ASP A 37 -8.70 15.24 7.94
N ILE A 38 -8.43 15.14 6.63
CA ILE A 38 -8.51 13.95 5.77
C ILE A 38 -7.79 12.75 6.40
N ASN A 39 -6.73 13.03 7.17
CA ASN A 39 -5.92 12.02 7.82
C ASN A 39 -6.68 11.22 8.88
N PHE A 40 -7.73 11.78 9.51
CA PHE A 40 -8.51 11.10 10.53
C PHE A 40 -9.72 10.37 9.95
N VAL A 41 -10.47 11.01 9.06
CA VAL A 41 -11.73 10.47 8.52
C VAL A 41 -11.50 9.30 7.56
N CYS A 42 -10.50 9.41 6.69
CA CYS A 42 -10.17 8.37 5.70
C CYS A 42 -9.10 7.38 6.19
N GLN A 43 -8.69 7.49 7.47
CA GLN A 43 -7.61 6.68 8.05
C GLN A 43 -7.89 5.18 7.96
N LYS A 44 -9.15 4.78 8.15
CA LYS A 44 -9.56 3.38 8.15
C LYS A 44 -9.38 2.75 6.77
N GLN A 45 -9.94 3.37 5.73
CA GLN A 45 -9.84 2.90 4.34
C GLN A 45 -8.39 2.91 3.85
N ARG A 46 -7.64 3.96 4.21
CA ARG A 46 -6.20 4.05 3.93
C ARG A 46 -5.43 2.92 4.61
N SER A 47 -5.74 2.61 5.86
CA SER A 47 -5.08 1.54 6.61
C SER A 47 -5.36 0.17 6.01
N GLU A 48 -6.61 -0.12 5.63
CA GLU A 48 -6.98 -1.38 4.96
C GLU A 48 -6.25 -1.55 3.62
N TYR A 49 -6.19 -0.50 2.81
CA TYR A 49 -5.47 -0.52 1.54
C TYR A 49 -3.95 -0.74 1.73
N LEU A 50 -3.34 -0.08 2.72
CA LEU A 50 -1.92 -0.25 3.06
C LEU A 50 -1.63 -1.63 3.66
N LYS A 51 -2.55 -2.22 4.43
CA LYS A 51 -2.44 -3.61 4.89
C LYS A 51 -2.39 -4.57 3.71
N GLY A 52 -3.21 -4.36 2.68
CA GLY A 52 -3.16 -5.19 1.47
C GLY A 52 -1.79 -5.14 0.78
N ILE A 53 -1.18 -3.95 0.69
CA ILE A 53 0.19 -3.80 0.19
C ILE A 53 1.18 -4.58 1.07
N ALA A 54 1.05 -4.47 2.39
CA ALA A 54 1.91 -5.17 3.34
C ALA A 54 1.81 -6.70 3.16
N PHE A 55 0.60 -7.26 3.07
CA PHE A 55 0.41 -8.71 2.99
C PHE A 55 0.74 -9.32 1.63
N ILE A 56 0.53 -8.60 0.53
CA ILE A 56 0.74 -9.15 -0.82
C ILE A 56 2.19 -8.96 -1.28
N PHE A 57 2.81 -7.82 -0.96
CA PHE A 57 4.11 -7.46 -1.52
C PHE A 57 5.24 -7.45 -0.50
N CYS A 58 4.96 -7.10 0.76
CA CYS A 58 5.97 -6.88 1.80
C CYS A 58 5.80 -7.82 2.99
N LYS A 59 5.24 -9.01 2.77
CA LYS A 59 4.85 -9.92 3.86
C LYS A 59 6.02 -10.26 4.76
N LYS A 60 7.19 -10.52 4.18
CA LYS A 60 8.39 -10.89 4.90
C LYS A 60 8.84 -9.76 5.83
N GLU A 61 8.90 -8.54 5.33
CA GLU A 61 9.31 -7.36 6.08
C GLU A 61 8.26 -6.98 7.14
N TYR A 62 6.97 -7.13 6.81
CA TYR A 62 5.86 -6.94 7.73
C TYR A 62 5.91 -7.94 8.90
N ASP A 63 6.02 -9.23 8.62
CA ASP A 63 6.07 -10.29 9.63
C ASP A 63 7.31 -10.12 10.54
N ALA A 64 8.45 -9.69 9.97
CA ALA A 64 9.66 -9.36 10.75
C ALA A 64 9.45 -8.16 11.68
N ALA A 65 8.84 -7.08 11.19
CA ALA A 65 8.52 -5.90 11.99
C ALA A 65 7.55 -6.25 13.12
N VAL A 66 6.47 -6.99 12.84
CA VAL A 66 5.50 -7.43 13.84
C VAL A 66 6.16 -8.34 14.88
N SER A 67 6.97 -9.30 14.46
CA SER A 67 7.68 -10.20 15.37
C SER A 67 8.62 -9.44 16.31
N CYS A 68 9.33 -8.43 15.78
CA CYS A 68 10.18 -7.59 16.61
C CYS A 68 9.36 -6.76 17.59
N GLN A 69 8.29 -6.09 17.12
CA GLN A 69 7.42 -5.26 17.96
C GLN A 69 6.81 -6.06 19.12
N GLN A 70 6.36 -7.29 18.86
CA GLN A 70 5.83 -8.19 19.90
C GLN A 70 6.88 -8.52 20.97
N LYS A 71 8.15 -8.67 20.60
CA LYS A 71 9.25 -8.96 21.53
C LYS A 71 9.69 -7.71 22.31
N ALA A 72 9.80 -6.57 21.64
CA ALA A 72 10.29 -5.31 22.21
C ALA A 72 9.26 -4.57 23.07
N LYS A 73 7.96 -4.91 22.95
CA LYS A 73 6.85 -4.28 23.68
C LYS A 73 6.91 -2.75 23.58
N GLU A 74 7.10 -2.03 24.68
CA GLU A 74 7.10 -0.56 24.72
C GLU A 74 8.33 0.08 24.06
N LYS A 75 9.45 -0.66 23.93
CA LYS A 75 10.69 -0.17 23.32
C LYS A 75 10.78 -0.44 21.82
N TRP A 76 9.68 -0.87 21.20
CA TRP A 76 9.65 -1.25 19.78
C TRP A 76 10.15 -0.14 18.84
N ALA A 77 9.94 1.13 19.17
CA ALA A 77 10.33 2.25 18.33
C ALA A 77 11.86 2.34 18.16
N SER A 78 12.62 2.05 19.22
CA SER A 78 14.09 2.00 19.18
C SER A 78 14.60 0.63 18.75
N ASP A 79 14.07 -0.43 19.34
CA ASP A 79 14.66 -1.77 19.28
C ASP A 79 14.36 -2.47 17.95
N CYS A 80 13.30 -2.03 17.25
CA CYS A 80 12.88 -2.56 15.95
C CYS A 80 13.08 -1.55 14.81
N PHE A 81 13.91 -0.53 15.01
CA PHE A 81 14.13 0.51 14.01
C PHE A 81 14.51 -0.07 12.65
N LYS A 82 15.38 -1.08 12.63
CA LYS A 82 15.83 -1.74 11.40
C LYS A 82 14.68 -2.41 10.64
N GLU A 83 13.87 -3.21 11.34
CA GLU A 83 12.74 -3.94 10.76
C GLU A 83 11.66 -2.97 10.27
N ASN A 84 11.39 -1.91 11.04
CA ASN A 84 10.44 -0.86 10.66
C ASN A 84 10.92 -0.10 9.40
N VAL A 85 12.21 0.23 9.33
CA VAL A 85 12.80 0.88 8.15
C VAL A 85 12.73 -0.03 6.93
N SER A 86 13.05 -1.32 7.09
CA SER A 86 12.97 -2.30 5.99
C SER A 86 11.54 -2.43 5.47
N PHE A 87 10.55 -2.47 6.36
CA PHE A 87 9.14 -2.48 5.97
C PHE A 87 8.72 -1.18 5.27
N GLY A 88 9.16 -0.03 5.77
CA GLY A 88 8.95 1.28 5.13
C GLY A 88 9.54 1.35 3.71
N GLN A 89 10.76 0.85 3.51
CA GLN A 89 11.40 0.82 2.20
C GLN A 89 10.68 -0.11 1.21
N CYS A 90 10.23 -1.27 1.69
CA CYS A 90 9.45 -2.17 0.84
C CYS A 90 8.14 -1.52 0.38
N THR A 91 7.38 -0.95 1.33
CA THR A 91 6.10 -0.30 1.02
C THR A 91 6.25 0.89 0.08
N ASP A 92 7.25 1.75 0.28
CA ASP A 92 7.55 2.86 -0.64
C ASP A 92 7.89 2.38 -2.07
N SER A 93 8.71 1.32 -2.18
CA SER A 93 9.05 0.73 -3.48
C SER A 93 7.82 0.17 -4.19
N VAL A 94 6.93 -0.51 -3.46
CA VAL A 94 5.69 -1.07 -4.01
C VAL A 94 4.74 0.04 -4.45
N LEU A 95 4.58 1.11 -3.66
CA LEU A 95 3.74 2.26 -4.02
C LEU A 95 4.21 2.91 -5.33
N LYS A 96 5.52 3.11 -5.49
CA LYS A 96 6.10 3.63 -6.74
C LYS A 96 5.82 2.72 -7.94
N LYS A 97 5.97 1.41 -7.77
CA LYS A 97 5.70 0.42 -8.83
C LYS A 97 4.20 0.33 -9.16
N MET A 98 3.32 0.42 -8.16
CA MET A 98 1.87 0.47 -8.34
C MET A 98 1.44 1.72 -9.09
N TYR A 99 2.05 2.88 -8.81
CA TYR A 99 1.82 4.11 -9.56
C TYR A 99 2.15 3.92 -11.05
N VAL A 100 3.33 3.36 -11.36
CA VAL A 100 3.73 3.07 -12.75
C VAL A 100 2.78 2.07 -13.41
N TYR A 101 2.39 1.00 -12.71
CA TYR A 101 1.43 0.02 -13.20
C TYR A 101 0.08 0.67 -13.55
N ASN A 102 -0.46 1.52 -12.65
CA ASN A 102 -1.71 2.23 -12.89
C ASN A 102 -1.63 3.19 -14.07
N LEU A 103 -0.52 3.93 -14.22
CA LEU A 103 -0.28 4.78 -15.39
C LEU A 103 -0.24 3.96 -16.69
N GLU A 104 0.44 2.83 -16.69
CA GLU A 104 0.52 1.94 -17.86
C GLU A 104 -0.85 1.33 -18.20
N LYS A 105 -1.68 1.01 -17.19
CA LYS A 105 -3.02 0.45 -17.37
C LYS A 105 -4.02 1.50 -17.86
N ASN A 106 -4.01 2.70 -17.28
CA ASN A 106 -4.87 3.82 -17.70
C ASN A 106 -4.54 4.30 -19.12
N LYS A 107 -3.25 4.34 -19.49
CA LYS A 107 -2.84 4.63 -20.87
C LYS A 107 -3.35 3.59 -21.88
N LYS A 108 -3.54 2.34 -21.45
CA LYS A 108 -4.09 1.26 -22.30
C LYS A 108 -5.61 1.26 -22.35
N ASN A 109 -6.29 1.98 -21.46
CA ASN A 109 -7.75 2.03 -21.38
C ASN A 109 -8.24 3.48 -21.21
N PRO A 110 -8.16 4.31 -22.28
CA PRO A 110 -8.52 5.73 -22.21
C PRO A 110 -10.02 6.01 -22.04
N ALA A 111 -10.89 4.99 -22.11
CA ALA A 111 -12.35 5.13 -22.00
C ALA A 111 -12.90 5.02 -20.55
N ALA A 112 -12.03 5.05 -19.53
CA ALA A 112 -12.43 4.89 -18.13
C ALA A 112 -12.48 6.21 -17.32
N ASN A 113 -12.55 7.36 -18.00
CA ASN A 113 -12.86 8.66 -17.40
C ASN A 113 -14.20 9.16 -17.91
#